data_AF-A0A2E4JJA2-F1
#
_entry.id   AF-A0A2E4JJA2-F1
#
_cell.length_a   1.000
_cell.length_b   1.000
_cell.length_c   1.000
_cell.angle_alpha   90.00
_cell.angle_beta   90.00
_cell.angle_gamma   90.00
#
_symmetry.space_group_name_H-M   'P 1'
#
loop_
_entity.id
_entity.type
_entity.pdbx_description
1 polymer ?
#
loop_
_entity_poly.entity_id
_entity_poly.type
_entity_poly.pdbx_seq_one_letter_code
_entity_poly.pdbx_strand_id
1 'polypeptide(L)'
;MSHILREAGPHPAETGEPITADIYRFDPSIDANPRMERYTVPYRDRMSVFTLLREIYAYQDQTLGFRNQQCGRGICATCRVRLQVDGSKERSVKGCTIPLKPGSHVVIKPHSNNVIRDIVVAF
;
A
#
# COMPACT_ATOMS: atom_id res chain seq x y z
N MET A 1 24.79 -25.01 14.87
CA MET A 1 23.77 -24.13 15.50
C MET A 1 22.61 -24.05 14.53
N SER A 2 21.51 -24.72 14.85
CA SER A 2 20.36 -24.86 13.97
C SER A 2 19.76 -23.49 13.68
N HIS A 3 19.89 -23.04 12.42
CA HIS A 3 19.10 -21.93 11.91
C HIS A 3 17.67 -22.45 11.82
N ILE A 4 16.91 -22.23 12.90
CA ILE A 4 15.46 -22.37 12.89
C ILE A 4 14.97 -21.40 11.81
N LEU A 5 14.62 -21.96 10.65
CA LEU A 5 13.69 -21.36 9.72
C LEU A 5 12.43 -21.11 10.54
N ARG A 6 12.29 -19.88 11.00
CA ARG A 6 11.10 -19.43 11.71
C ARG A 6 10.00 -19.45 10.66
N GLU A 7 9.19 -20.51 10.71
CA GLU A 7 7.97 -20.62 9.92
C GLU A 7 7.24 -19.27 10.02
N ALA A 8 6.83 -18.74 8.87
CA ALA A 8 5.97 -17.57 8.83
C ALA A 8 4.79 -17.87 9.76
N GLY A 9 4.76 -17.20 10.91
CA GLY A 9 3.72 -17.41 11.92
C GLY A 9 2.34 -17.27 11.27
N PRO A 10 1.28 -17.84 11.87
CA PRO A 10 -0.04 -17.89 11.25
C PRO A 10 -0.41 -16.51 10.71
N HIS A 11 -0.72 -16.46 9.41
CA HIS A 11 -1.28 -15.29 8.77
C HIS A 11 -2.41 -14.76 9.67
N PRO A 12 -2.39 -13.47 10.07
CA PRO A 12 -3.42 -12.96 10.95
C PRO A 12 -4.79 -13.18 10.31
N ALA A 13 -5.73 -13.69 11.09
CA ALA A 13 -7.03 -14.12 10.61
C ALA A 13 -7.75 -12.98 9.86
N GLU A 14 -8.43 -13.33 8.77
CA GLU A 14 -9.26 -12.40 8.00
C GLU A 14 -10.49 -12.03 8.84
N THR A 15 -10.78 -10.74 8.96
CA THR A 15 -11.83 -10.24 9.89
C THR A 15 -12.94 -9.46 9.20
N GLY A 16 -13.06 -9.52 7.88
CA GLY A 16 -14.11 -8.81 7.13
C GLY A 16 -13.97 -8.94 5.62
N GLU A 17 -14.87 -8.27 4.90
CA GLU A 17 -14.85 -8.22 3.43
C GLU A 17 -13.53 -7.64 2.90
N PRO A 18 -12.91 -8.23 1.87
CA PRO A 18 -11.61 -7.80 1.34
C PRO A 18 -11.64 -6.36 0.80
N ILE A 19 -10.49 -5.71 0.85
CA ILE A 19 -10.26 -4.40 0.25
C ILE A 19 -9.99 -4.58 -1.24
N THR A 20 -10.62 -3.75 -2.08
CA THR A 20 -10.21 -3.60 -3.49
C THR A 20 -9.27 -2.40 -3.60
N ALA A 21 -8.05 -2.61 -4.07
CA ALA A 21 -7.04 -1.57 -4.18
C ALA A 21 -6.55 -1.41 -5.61
N ASP A 22 -6.82 -0.26 -6.23
CA ASP A 22 -6.24 0.13 -7.52
C ASP A 22 -5.00 0.99 -7.26
N ILE A 23 -3.82 0.47 -7.59
CA ILE A 23 -2.52 1.08 -7.27
C ILE A 23 -1.81 1.50 -8.54
N TYR A 24 -1.28 2.72 -8.53
CA TYR A 24 -0.40 3.22 -9.59
C TYR A 24 0.92 2.42 -9.61
N ARG A 25 1.22 1.86 -10.79
CA ARG A 25 2.46 1.13 -11.08
C ARG A 25 3.23 1.81 -12.20
N PHE A 26 4.53 1.88 -12.03
CA PHE A 26 5.46 2.39 -13.04
C PHE A 26 6.88 1.98 -12.69
N ASP A 27 7.53 1.21 -13.54
CA ASP A 27 8.95 0.93 -13.49
C ASP A 27 9.64 1.51 -14.75
N PRO A 28 10.46 2.57 -14.63
CA PRO A 28 11.07 3.24 -15.78
C PRO A 28 12.06 2.36 -16.56
N SER A 29 12.47 1.21 -16.02
CA SER A 29 13.36 0.27 -16.72
C SER A 29 12.63 -0.60 -17.74
N ILE A 30 11.30 -0.74 -17.63
CA ILE A 30 10.50 -1.65 -18.45
C ILE A 30 9.20 -1.04 -18.98
N ASP A 31 8.60 -0.10 -18.26
CA ASP A 31 7.29 0.47 -18.60
C ASP A 31 7.45 1.72 -19.48
N ALA A 32 6.75 1.74 -20.62
CA ALA A 32 6.65 2.94 -21.45
C ALA A 32 5.71 4.00 -20.84
N ASN A 33 4.69 3.56 -20.10
CA ASN A 33 3.68 4.41 -19.49
C ASN A 33 3.23 3.81 -18.16
N PRO A 34 2.82 4.64 -17.18
CA PRO A 34 2.26 4.14 -15.94
C PRO A 34 0.91 3.46 -16.15
N ARG A 35 0.59 2.55 -15.24
CA ARG A 35 -0.66 1.78 -15.25
C ARG A 35 -1.31 1.74 -13.87
N MET A 36 -2.61 1.48 -13.84
CA MET A 36 -3.30 1.14 -12.60
C MET A 36 -3.41 -0.38 -12.51
N GLU A 37 -3.02 -0.96 -11.39
CA GLU A 37 -3.12 -2.39 -11.13
C GLU A 37 -4.02 -2.65 -9.94
N ARG A 38 -4.93 -3.62 -10.10
CA ARG A 38 -5.91 -3.98 -9.09
C ARG A 38 -5.41 -5.13 -8.23
N TYR A 39 -5.55 -4.97 -6.92
CA TYR A 39 -5.31 -5.98 -5.91
C TYR A 39 -6.57 -6.21 -5.09
N THR A 40 -6.86 -7.47 -4.78
CA THR A 40 -7.89 -7.84 -3.80
C THR A 40 -7.15 -8.30 -2.55
N VAL A 41 -7.28 -7.55 -1.46
CA VAL A 41 -6.48 -7.76 -0.25
C VAL A 41 -7.38 -8.19 0.91
N PRO A 42 -7.13 -9.34 1.54
CA PRO A 42 -7.90 -9.76 2.71
C PRO A 42 -7.91 -8.68 3.79
N TYR A 43 -9.10 -8.33 4.28
CA TYR A 43 -9.20 -7.35 5.35
C TYR A 43 -8.80 -7.95 6.68
N ARG A 44 -7.98 -7.20 7.42
CA ARG A 44 -7.56 -7.52 8.77
C ARG A 44 -7.84 -6.37 9.71
N ASP A 45 -8.03 -6.69 10.99
CA ASP A 45 -8.35 -5.71 11.99
C ASP A 45 -7.31 -4.56 12.02
N ARG A 46 -7.83 -3.33 12.06
CA ARG A 46 -7.04 -2.08 12.11
C ARG A 46 -6.07 -1.86 10.94
N MET A 47 -6.44 -2.30 9.73
CA MET A 47 -5.70 -1.91 8.52
C MET A 47 -5.74 -0.40 8.27
N SER A 48 -4.59 0.13 7.85
CA SER A 48 -4.43 1.44 7.25
C SER A 48 -4.01 1.33 5.79
N VAL A 49 -4.03 2.43 5.05
CA VAL A 49 -3.50 2.47 3.67
C VAL A 49 -2.03 2.04 3.61
N PHE A 50 -1.23 2.40 4.63
CA PHE A 50 0.17 1.97 4.65
C PHE A 50 0.33 0.46 4.90
N THR A 51 -0.45 -0.12 5.81
CA THR A 51 -0.37 -1.57 6.06
C THR A 51 -0.96 -2.37 4.91
N LEU A 52 -1.92 -1.83 4.15
CA LEU A 52 -2.41 -2.40 2.89
C LEU A 52 -1.27 -2.54 1.86
N LEU A 53 -0.45 -1.50 1.66
CA LEU A 53 0.70 -1.57 0.75
C LEU A 53 1.72 -2.63 1.21
N ARG A 54 1.97 -2.72 2.52
CA ARG A 54 2.85 -3.75 3.09
C ARG A 54 2.28 -5.16 2.92
N GLU A 55 0.97 -5.32 3.00
CA GLU A 55 0.27 -6.58 2.82
C GLU A 55 0.42 -7.11 1.39
N ILE A 56 0.16 -6.24 0.42
CA ILE A 56 0.37 -6.54 -1.00
C ILE A 56 1.83 -6.91 -1.23
N TYR A 57 2.76 -6.11 -0.73
CA TYR A 57 4.18 -6.38 -0.87
C TYR A 57 4.61 -7.73 -0.28
N ALA A 58 4.14 -8.05 0.93
CA ALA A 58 4.58 -9.25 1.63
C ALA A 58 4.05 -10.54 0.97
N TYR A 59 2.82 -10.51 0.43
CA TYR A 59 2.09 -11.74 0.13
C TYR A 59 1.51 -11.84 -1.27
N GLN A 60 1.53 -10.76 -2.07
CA GLN A 60 0.97 -10.77 -3.42
C GLN A 60 2.01 -10.33 -4.46
N ASP A 61 2.71 -9.23 -4.22
CA ASP A 61 3.66 -8.65 -5.17
C ASP A 61 4.83 -7.92 -4.48
N GLN A 62 5.96 -8.63 -4.35
CA GLN A 62 7.21 -8.10 -3.81
C GLN A 62 7.91 -7.10 -4.74
N THR A 63 7.38 -6.85 -5.95
CA THR A 63 7.87 -5.81 -6.85
C THR A 63 7.23 -4.45 -6.59
N LEU A 64 6.22 -4.35 -5.72
CA LEU A 64 5.59 -3.06 -5.42
C LEU A 64 6.55 -2.09 -4.70
N GLY A 65 6.90 -0.98 -5.36
CA GLY A 65 7.73 0.08 -4.83
C GLY A 65 6.97 1.09 -3.96
N PHE A 66 7.37 1.22 -2.69
CA PHE A 66 6.90 2.28 -1.78
C PHE A 66 7.92 2.52 -0.66
N ARG A 67 7.81 3.67 0.03
CA ARG A 67 8.66 3.98 1.18
C ARG A 67 8.15 3.20 2.41
N ASN A 68 8.78 2.07 2.72
CA ASN A 68 8.40 1.16 3.81
C ASN A 68 8.83 1.63 5.22
N GLN A 69 8.70 2.93 5.53
CA GLN A 69 9.07 3.50 6.83
C GLN A 69 7.80 3.71 7.68
N GLN A 70 7.68 2.97 8.80
CA GLN A 70 6.51 3.03 9.67
C GLN A 70 6.79 3.83 10.95
N CYS A 71 6.34 5.09 10.98
CA CYS A 71 6.23 5.82 12.25
C CYS A 71 4.88 5.60 12.96
N GLY A 72 3.82 5.23 12.22
CA GLY A 72 2.46 5.01 12.72
C GLY A 72 1.73 6.23 13.29
N ARG A 73 2.40 7.39 13.40
CA ARG A 73 1.91 8.60 14.09
C ARG A 73 1.69 9.78 13.13
N GLY A 74 1.94 9.58 11.85
CA GLY A 74 1.80 10.65 10.85
C GLY A 74 2.82 11.78 10.99
N ILE A 75 3.98 11.57 11.61
CA ILE A 75 4.97 12.65 11.81
C ILE A 75 6.03 12.72 10.69
N CYS A 76 6.55 11.58 10.22
CA CYS A 76 7.67 11.55 9.26
C CYS A 76 7.28 11.89 7.81
N ALA A 77 5.99 11.83 7.48
CA ALA A 77 5.44 12.04 6.13
C ALA A 77 5.99 11.12 5.00
N THR A 78 6.75 10.07 5.33
CA THR A 78 7.35 9.15 4.33
C THR A 78 6.32 8.31 3.56
N CYS A 79 5.21 7.96 4.19
CA CYS A 79 4.12 7.16 3.60
C CYS A 79 3.06 8.03 2.88
N ARG A 80 3.44 9.22 2.41
CA ARG A 80 2.49 10.15 1.79
C ARG A 80 2.08 9.66 0.40
N VAL A 81 0.78 9.68 0.12
CA VAL A 81 0.17 9.24 -1.13
C VAL A 81 -0.97 10.17 -1.52
N ARG A 82 -1.36 10.16 -2.80
CA ARG A 82 -2.68 10.62 -3.22
C ARG A 82 -3.65 9.45 -3.11
N LEU A 83 -4.75 9.67 -2.41
CA LEU A 83 -5.72 8.64 -2.05
C LEU A 83 -7.13 9.10 -2.40
N GLN A 84 -7.89 8.19 -3.00
CA GLN A 84 -9.34 8.22 -3.07
C GLN A 84 -9.88 6.95 -2.38
N VAL A 85 -10.95 7.10 -1.60
CA VAL A 85 -11.65 6.00 -0.91
C VAL A 85 -13.12 6.04 -1.31
N ASP A 86 -13.67 4.92 -1.78
CA ASP A 86 -15.10 4.74 -2.09
C ASP A 86 -15.67 5.87 -2.97
N GLY A 87 -14.99 6.20 -4.07
CA GLY A 87 -15.46 7.25 -4.99
C GLY A 87 -15.27 8.69 -4.50
N SER A 88 -14.72 8.90 -3.30
CA SER A 88 -14.49 10.25 -2.75
C SER A 88 -13.44 11.06 -3.53
N LYS A 89 -13.40 12.37 -3.26
CA LYS A 89 -12.39 13.26 -3.85
C LYS A 89 -10.96 12.79 -3.49
N GLU A 90 -10.11 12.69 -4.50
CA GLU A 90 -8.68 12.43 -4.34
C GLU A 90 -8.02 13.51 -3.47
N ARG A 91 -7.24 13.08 -2.48
CA ARG A 91 -6.54 13.96 -1.55
C ARG A 91 -5.17 13.42 -1.16
N SER A 92 -4.24 14.32 -0.87
CA SER A 92 -2.94 13.97 -0.30
C SER A 92 -3.07 13.62 1.18
N VAL A 93 -2.57 12.46 1.58
CA VAL A 93 -2.67 11.96 2.96
C VAL A 93 -1.40 11.23 3.36
N LYS A 94 -1.17 11.08 4.67
CA LYS A 94 -0.14 10.19 5.21
C LYS A 94 -0.77 8.81 5.38
N GLY A 95 -0.37 7.82 4.59
CA GLY A 95 -1.07 6.52 4.50
C GLY A 95 -1.23 5.79 5.84
N CYS A 96 -0.30 5.97 6.78
CA CYS A 96 -0.40 5.38 8.11
C CYS A 96 -1.50 5.97 9.01
N THR A 97 -2.02 7.16 8.70
CA THR A 97 -3.07 7.81 9.51
C THR A 97 -4.48 7.56 8.98
N ILE A 98 -4.62 6.83 7.87
CA ILE A 98 -5.91 6.58 7.24
C ILE A 98 -6.33 5.14 7.51
N PRO A 99 -7.28 4.91 8.43
CA PRO A 99 -7.83 3.58 8.65
C PRO A 99 -8.73 3.16 7.48
N LEU A 100 -8.72 1.87 7.17
CA LEU A 100 -9.59 1.24 6.18
C LEU A 100 -10.70 0.45 6.86
N LYS A 101 -11.87 0.45 6.24
CA LYS A 101 -13.02 -0.36 6.66
C LYS A 101 -13.08 -1.62 5.81
N PRO A 102 -13.66 -2.72 6.31
CA PRO A 102 -13.96 -3.89 5.48
C PRO A 102 -14.70 -3.47 4.20
N GLY A 103 -14.36 -4.07 3.06
CA GLY A 103 -15.00 -3.82 1.77
C GLY A 103 -14.64 -2.50 1.08
N SER A 104 -13.79 -1.65 1.67
CA SER A 104 -13.41 -0.38 1.03
C SER A 104 -12.76 -0.58 -0.34
N HIS A 105 -13.09 0.31 -1.28
CA HIS A 105 -12.39 0.48 -2.55
C HIS A 105 -11.45 1.68 -2.45
N VAL A 106 -10.16 1.47 -2.71
CA VAL A 106 -9.16 2.53 -2.66
C VAL A 106 -8.40 2.67 -3.96
N VAL A 107 -8.14 3.92 -4.34
CA VAL A 107 -7.26 4.27 -5.45
C VAL A 107 -6.04 4.99 -4.88
N ILE A 108 -4.84 4.43 -5.10
CA ILE A 108 -3.59 4.92 -4.52
C ILE A 108 -2.65 5.35 -5.64
N LYS A 109 -2.23 6.62 -5.59
CA LYS A 109 -1.30 7.24 -6.55
C LYS A 109 -0.11 7.89 -5.84
N PRO A 110 0.99 8.17 -6.57
CA PRO A 110 2.14 8.85 -6.01
C PRO A 110 1.75 10.25 -5.55
N HIS A 111 2.35 10.72 -4.47
CA HIS A 111 2.03 12.04 -3.92
C HIS A 111 2.43 13.21 -4.85
N SER A 112 3.48 13.01 -5.66
CA SER A 112 4.05 13.98 -6.58
C SER A 112 4.11 13.41 -8.00
N ASN A 113 4.22 14.27 -9.00
CA ASN A 113 4.45 13.86 -10.39
C ASN A 113 5.93 13.49 -10.66
N ASN A 114 6.85 13.79 -9.73
CA ASN A 114 8.25 13.37 -9.81
C ASN A 114 8.41 11.92 -9.32
N VAL A 115 7.86 10.98 -10.09
CA VAL A 115 7.84 9.55 -9.77
C VAL A 115 9.18 8.92 -10.11
N ILE A 116 9.78 8.22 -9.14
CA ILE A 116 10.97 7.40 -9.35
C ILE A 116 10.55 5.99 -9.80
N ARG A 117 9.63 5.36 -9.06
CA ARG A 117 9.06 4.05 -9.36
C ARG A 117 7.81 3.82 -8.50
N ASP A 118 6.73 3.31 -9.09
CA ASP A 118 5.46 3.03 -8.42
C ASP A 118 5.02 4.22 -7.53
N ILE A 119 4.92 4.03 -6.21
CA ILE A 119 4.50 5.05 -5.25
C ILE A 119 5.70 5.87 -4.72
N VAL A 120 6.93 5.52 -5.11
CA VAL A 120 8.16 6.22 -4.72
C VAL A 120 8.35 7.47 -5.56
N VAL A 121 8.49 8.62 -4.89
CA VAL A 121 8.77 9.92 -5.50
C VAL A 121 10.11 10.48 -5.04
N ALA A 122 10.66 11.40 -5.82
CA ALA A 122 11.73 12.28 -5.36
C ALA A 122 11.14 13.40 -4.49
N PHE A 123 11.77 13.66 -3.34
CA PHE A 123 11.37 14.67 -2.36
C PHE A 123 12.32 15.87 -2.39
#